data_AF-A0A318ILY1-F1
#
_entry.id   AF-A0A318ILY1-F1
#
_cell.length_a   1.000
_cell.length_b   1.000
_cell.length_c   1.000
_cell.angle_alpha   90.00
_cell.angle_beta   90.00
_cell.angle_gamma   90.00
#
_symmetry.space_group_name_H-M   'P 1'
#
loop_
_entity.id
_entity.type
_entity.pdbx_description
1 polymer ?
#
loop_
_entity_poly.entity_id
_entity_poly.type
_entity_poly.pdbx_seq_one_letter_code
_entity_poly.pdbx_strand_id
1 'polypeptide(L)'
;MLLNKRSFAALMLLISISGHASDTTSEVNNEQLGAVKTVTVVYPGKAVYIAFGPSGPIHIPVPIPGAGIVGALATGAVAGAVNAGLSKNDNDSPTSLNDLVTAKLGDTGLNRHFTDSIETVLRNHGFTVKEVDASSPGLPTIKPDGHLVLHASGSPYQGSDAVLFIRVGTGYVTPGRYHAYTRRVIGDIVMFKSDTYDAILRQHVSWKQSDDPYSYSSVEALESDLQHAIDGLNEGLMAQVDPFNKLFDTLQR
;
A
#
# COMPACT_ATOMS: atom_id res chain seq x y z
N MET A 1 20.23 -50.80 -25.29
CA MET A 1 19.05 -50.75 -24.39
C MET A 1 19.43 -51.53 -23.14
N LEU A 2 19.39 -51.03 -21.91
CA LEU A 2 18.57 -49.99 -21.31
C LEU A 2 19.31 -49.30 -20.14
N LEU A 3 18.75 -48.15 -19.79
CA LEU A 3 19.34 -47.00 -19.13
C LEU A 3 19.75 -47.16 -17.66
N ASN A 4 20.64 -46.23 -17.35
CA ASN A 4 21.37 -45.93 -16.13
C ASN A 4 20.49 -45.50 -14.95
N LYS A 5 21.06 -45.64 -13.75
CA LYS A 5 20.43 -45.43 -12.44
C LYS A 5 19.93 -44.00 -12.22
N ARG A 6 18.61 -43.88 -12.13
CA ARG A 6 17.80 -43.08 -11.20
C ARG A 6 18.50 -41.90 -10.49
N SER A 7 18.20 -40.71 -11.00
CA SER A 7 17.58 -39.58 -10.28
C SER A 7 18.18 -39.16 -8.94
N PHE A 8 19.03 -38.13 -8.98
CA PHE A 8 19.33 -37.28 -7.83
C PHE A 8 18.83 -35.86 -8.08
N ALA A 9 17.80 -35.52 -7.30
CA ALA A 9 17.34 -34.22 -6.84
C ALA A 9 17.90 -32.94 -7.49
N ALA A 10 17.04 -32.25 -8.22
CA ALA A 10 16.97 -30.79 -8.23
C ALA A 10 15.50 -30.41 -8.04
N LEU A 11 14.98 -30.66 -6.83
CA LEU A 11 13.67 -30.16 -6.42
C LEU A 11 13.89 -28.68 -6.07
N MET A 12 13.73 -27.81 -7.06
CA MET A 12 13.53 -26.38 -6.84
C MET A 12 12.33 -26.23 -5.90
N LEU A 13 12.62 -25.94 -4.63
CA LEU A 13 11.62 -25.53 -3.66
C LEU A 13 11.14 -24.14 -4.07
N LEU A 14 10.21 -24.10 -5.03
CA LEU A 14 9.29 -22.97 -5.17
C LEU A 14 8.54 -22.91 -3.84
N ILE A 15 9.03 -22.08 -2.91
CA ILE A 15 8.22 -21.63 -1.79
C ILE A 15 7.13 -20.78 -2.44
N SER A 16 6.03 -21.43 -2.79
CA SER A 16 4.79 -20.77 -3.12
C SER A 16 4.43 -19.96 -1.89
N ILE A 17 4.73 -18.65 -1.92
CA ILE A 17 4.18 -17.69 -0.97
C ILE A 17 2.67 -17.73 -1.23
N SER A 18 2.01 -18.67 -0.56
CA SER A 18 0.56 -18.81 -0.53
C SER A 18 0.05 -17.81 0.49
N GLY A 19 0.46 -16.55 0.33
CA GLY A 19 -0.25 -15.44 0.92
C GLY A 19 -1.64 -15.47 0.30
N HIS A 20 -2.66 -15.59 1.12
CA HIS A 20 -4.02 -15.42 0.65
C HIS A 20 -4.14 -13.97 0.17
N ALA A 21 -3.90 -13.72 -1.11
CA ALA A 21 -4.21 -12.48 -1.80
C ALA A 21 -5.73 -12.27 -1.96
N SER A 22 -6.56 -12.94 -1.14
CA SER A 22 -8.00 -13.14 -1.36
C SER A 22 -8.86 -11.91 -1.14
N ASP A 23 -8.30 -10.79 -0.67
CA ASP A 23 -9.09 -9.62 -0.25
C ASP A 23 -8.80 -8.36 -1.07
N THR A 24 -8.13 -8.48 -2.22
CA THR A 24 -7.95 -7.36 -3.16
C THR A 24 -9.15 -7.31 -4.10
N THR A 25 -10.08 -6.37 -3.90
CA THR A 25 -11.14 -6.08 -4.87
C THR A 25 -10.64 -5.06 -5.87
N SER A 26 -11.05 -5.16 -7.13
CA SER A 26 -10.62 -4.24 -8.17
C SER A 26 -11.74 -3.88 -9.12
N GLU A 27 -11.72 -2.63 -9.57
CA GLU A 27 -12.72 -2.04 -10.46
C GLU A 27 -11.97 -1.47 -11.66
N VAL A 28 -12.34 -1.86 -12.89
CA VAL A 28 -11.69 -1.38 -14.11
C VAL A 28 -12.75 -1.02 -15.15
N ASN A 29 -12.74 0.22 -15.61
CA ASN A 29 -13.50 0.65 -16.77
C ASN A 29 -12.61 0.55 -18.03
N ASN A 30 -12.66 -0.61 -18.70
CA ASN A 30 -11.78 -0.90 -19.84
C ASN A 30 -11.95 0.08 -21.02
N GLU A 31 -13.16 0.57 -21.27
CA GLU A 31 -13.42 1.53 -22.36
C GLU A 31 -12.71 2.86 -22.08
N GLN A 32 -12.90 3.40 -20.88
CA GLN A 32 -12.28 4.67 -20.50
C GLN A 32 -10.76 4.52 -20.33
N LEU A 33 -10.29 3.39 -19.80
CA LEU A 33 -8.87 3.10 -19.64
C LEU A 33 -8.15 2.94 -21.00
N GLY A 34 -8.80 2.33 -22.00
CA GLY A 34 -8.23 2.18 -23.34
C GLY A 34 -8.00 3.51 -24.09
N ALA A 35 -8.75 4.55 -23.70
CA ALA A 35 -8.60 5.90 -24.24
C ALA A 35 -7.42 6.69 -23.61
N VAL A 36 -6.90 6.25 -22.46
CA VAL A 36 -5.76 6.89 -21.78
C VAL A 36 -4.46 6.57 -22.52
N LYS A 37 -3.59 7.58 -22.71
CA LYS A 37 -2.23 7.41 -23.26
C LYS A 37 -1.16 7.94 -22.33
N THR A 38 -1.48 8.96 -21.56
CA THR A 38 -0.57 9.61 -20.61
C THR A 38 -1.12 9.50 -19.20
N VAL A 39 -0.28 9.10 -18.25
CA VAL A 39 -0.64 8.97 -16.83
C VAL A 39 0.33 9.80 -16.01
N THR A 40 -0.21 10.66 -15.15
CA THR A 40 0.57 11.32 -14.10
C THR A 40 0.46 10.51 -12.81
N VAL A 41 1.57 9.98 -12.32
CA VAL A 41 1.63 9.27 -11.04
C VAL A 41 1.99 10.27 -9.94
N VAL A 42 1.16 10.34 -8.91
CA VAL A 42 1.39 11.20 -7.75
C VAL A 42 2.21 10.43 -6.73
N TYR A 43 3.44 10.87 -6.48
CA TYR A 43 4.31 10.23 -5.51
C TYR A 43 3.73 10.38 -4.09
N PRO A 44 3.51 9.28 -3.33
CA PRO A 44 2.94 9.34 -1.99
C PRO A 44 3.88 9.96 -0.93
N GLY A 45 5.14 10.21 -1.26
CA GLY A 45 6.16 10.62 -0.29
C GLY A 45 6.77 9.43 0.44
N LYS A 46 7.48 9.71 1.54
CA LYS A 46 8.17 8.68 2.33
C LYS A 46 7.19 7.68 2.95
N ALA A 47 7.65 6.44 3.11
CA ALA A 47 6.88 5.41 3.79
C ALA A 47 6.64 5.80 5.25
N VAL A 48 5.47 5.39 5.75
CA VAL A 48 5.05 5.63 7.13
C VAL A 48 4.69 4.29 7.74
N TYR A 49 5.36 3.96 8.84
CA TYR A 49 5.22 2.67 9.51
C TYR A 49 4.41 2.80 10.79
N ILE A 50 3.29 2.10 10.85
CA ILE A 50 2.37 2.20 11.99
C ILE A 50 2.32 0.87 12.74
N ALA A 51 2.32 0.93 14.06
CA ALA A 51 2.04 -0.23 14.91
C ALA A 51 0.85 0.08 15.81
N PHE A 52 -0.13 -0.83 15.87
CA PHE A 52 -1.21 -0.75 16.83
C PHE A 52 -1.17 -1.93 17.79
N GLY A 53 -1.15 -1.59 19.08
CA GLY A 53 -1.29 -2.56 20.14
C GLY A 53 -2.72 -3.11 20.28
N PRO A 54 -2.93 -4.01 21.25
CA PRO A 54 -4.18 -4.75 21.47
C PRO A 54 -5.45 -3.91 21.63
N SER A 55 -5.28 -2.64 21.98
CA SER A 55 -6.36 -1.68 22.22
C SER A 55 -6.55 -0.70 21.06
N GLY A 56 -5.70 -0.78 20.03
CA GLY A 56 -5.74 0.07 18.86
C GLY A 56 -6.71 -0.41 17.79
N PRO A 57 -7.07 0.46 16.82
CA PRO A 57 -7.85 0.04 15.67
C PRO A 57 -7.13 -1.03 14.86
N ILE A 58 -7.89 -2.03 14.40
CA ILE A 58 -7.38 -3.02 13.44
C ILE A 58 -7.06 -2.33 12.10
N HIS A 59 -7.74 -1.23 11.77
CA HIS A 59 -7.57 -0.46 10.53
C HIS A 59 -6.47 0.61 10.69
N ILE A 60 -5.42 0.50 9.87
CA ILE A 60 -4.30 1.43 9.87
C ILE A 60 -4.71 2.74 9.17
N PRO A 61 -4.43 3.93 9.74
CA PRO A 61 -4.64 5.19 9.04
C PRO A 61 -3.68 5.27 7.85
N VAL A 62 -4.23 5.43 6.65
CA VAL A 62 -3.45 5.49 5.43
C VAL A 62 -3.21 6.96 5.02
N PRO A 63 -1.96 7.41 4.86
CA PRO A 63 -1.63 8.77 4.46
C PRO A 63 -2.32 9.18 3.16
N ILE A 64 -2.97 10.34 3.13
CA ILE A 64 -3.39 10.95 1.85
C ILE A 64 -2.15 11.65 1.26
N PRO A 65 -1.76 11.36 0.01
CA PRO A 65 -0.67 12.08 -0.65
C PRO A 65 -0.87 13.60 -0.51
N GLY A 66 0.16 14.31 -0.03
CA GLY A 66 0.12 15.77 0.17
C GLY A 66 -0.47 16.26 1.50
N ALA A 67 -1.16 15.42 2.28
CA ALA A 67 -1.69 15.77 3.60
C ALA A 67 -0.79 15.33 4.77
N GLY A 68 0.18 14.45 4.51
CA GLY A 68 1.06 13.86 5.53
C GLY A 68 0.33 12.99 6.57
N ILE A 69 1.07 12.47 7.55
CA ILE A 69 0.55 11.58 8.61
C ILE A 69 -0.44 12.33 9.52
N VAL A 70 -0.12 13.56 9.90
CA VAL A 70 -0.98 14.39 10.76
C VAL A 70 -2.30 14.70 10.06
N GLY A 71 -2.28 14.98 8.76
CA GLY A 71 -3.50 15.16 7.96
C GLY A 71 -4.32 13.88 7.84
N ALA A 72 -3.67 12.73 7.70
CA ALA A 72 -4.34 11.42 7.64
C ALA A 72 -5.00 11.03 8.97
N LEU A 73 -4.35 11.31 10.10
CA LEU A 73 -4.91 11.14 11.44
C LEU A 73 -6.02 12.16 11.74
N ALA A 74 -5.99 13.34 11.10
CA ALA A 74 -6.98 14.41 11.26
C ALA A 74 -8.21 14.28 10.34
N THR A 75 -8.17 13.43 9.30
CA THR A 75 -9.38 13.12 8.53
C THR A 75 -10.36 12.35 9.41
N GLY A 76 -11.53 12.95 9.69
CA GLY A 76 -12.42 12.62 10.82
C GLY A 76 -12.90 11.16 10.98
N ALA A 77 -12.63 10.26 10.02
CA ALA A 77 -12.83 8.83 10.19
C ALA A 77 -11.86 8.19 11.21
N VAL A 78 -10.68 8.79 11.40
CA VAL A 78 -9.65 8.28 12.33
C VAL A 78 -9.71 8.95 13.71
N ALA A 79 -10.32 10.14 13.82
CA ALA A 79 -10.42 10.85 15.11
C ALA A 79 -11.13 10.02 16.20
N GLY A 80 -12.11 9.19 15.82
CA GLY A 80 -12.77 8.24 16.73
C GLY A 80 -11.89 7.05 17.13
N ALA A 81 -11.04 6.56 16.22
CA ALA A 81 -10.13 5.44 16.44
C ALA A 81 -8.88 5.85 17.24
N VAL A 82 -8.37 7.06 17.01
CA VAL A 82 -7.30 7.68 17.80
C VAL A 82 -7.81 7.98 19.22
N ASN A 83 -9.03 8.50 19.40
CA ASN A 83 -9.61 8.68 20.73
C ASN A 83 -9.94 7.37 21.47
N ALA A 84 -10.23 6.28 20.75
CA ALA A 84 -10.52 4.98 21.36
C ALA A 84 -9.25 4.16 21.70
N GLY A 85 -8.15 4.38 20.97
CA GLY A 85 -6.85 3.72 21.22
C GLY A 85 -5.95 4.47 22.22
N LEU A 86 -6.18 5.76 22.46
CA LEU A 86 -5.48 6.56 23.47
C LEU A 86 -6.06 6.32 24.87
N SER A 87 -6.00 5.08 25.36
CA SER A 87 -6.12 4.88 26.80
C SER A 87 -4.86 5.45 27.46
N LYS A 88 -5.06 6.31 28.45
CA LYS A 88 -4.06 7.23 29.05
C LYS A 88 -2.84 6.57 29.72
N ASN A 89 -2.64 5.26 29.60
CA ASN A 89 -1.51 4.57 30.21
C ASN A 89 -0.79 3.74 29.15
N ASP A 90 0.51 4.03 29.03
CA ASP A 90 1.58 3.30 28.34
C ASP A 90 1.78 3.61 26.85
N ASN A 91 2.81 4.43 26.56
CA ASN A 91 3.77 4.50 25.42
C ASN A 91 3.40 4.12 23.96
N ASP A 92 2.21 3.62 23.64
CA ASP A 92 1.84 3.09 22.32
C ASP A 92 1.24 4.17 21.42
N SER A 93 2.04 5.17 21.04
CA SER A 93 1.67 6.05 19.92
C SER A 93 1.64 5.23 18.63
N PRO A 94 0.63 5.35 17.75
CA PRO A 94 0.64 4.70 16.44
C PRO A 94 1.82 5.10 15.56
N THR A 95 2.49 6.22 15.86
CA THR A 95 3.68 6.70 15.14
C THR A 95 5.00 6.27 15.76
N SER A 96 5.00 5.60 16.92
CA SER A 96 6.23 5.17 17.62
C SER A 96 7.13 4.33 16.71
N LEU A 97 6.55 3.38 15.96
CA LEU A 97 7.28 2.59 14.99
C LEU A 97 7.88 3.46 13.87
N ASN A 98 7.12 4.42 13.33
CA ASN A 98 7.62 5.35 12.31
C ASN A 98 8.81 6.17 12.82
N ASP A 99 8.74 6.67 14.06
CA ASP A 99 9.80 7.46 14.67
C ASP A 99 11.05 6.60 14.89
N LEU A 100 10.87 5.36 15.33
CA LEU A 100 11.95 4.39 15.50
C LEU A 100 12.63 4.03 14.18
N VAL A 101 11.85 3.74 13.14
CA VAL A 101 12.37 3.45 11.79
C VAL A 101 13.12 4.66 11.26
N THR A 102 12.55 5.86 11.39
CA THR A 102 13.21 7.09 10.94
C THR A 102 14.53 7.32 11.69
N ALA A 103 14.56 7.07 13.00
CA ALA A 103 15.74 7.27 13.83
C ALA A 103 16.85 6.23 13.56
N LYS A 104 16.48 4.96 13.34
CA LYS A 104 17.45 3.85 13.20
C LYS A 104 17.81 3.51 11.76
N LEU A 105 16.86 3.62 10.83
CA LEU A 105 16.99 3.19 9.44
C LEU A 105 16.87 4.35 8.45
N GLY A 106 16.34 5.50 8.87
CA GLY A 106 16.13 6.65 7.99
C GLY A 106 15.02 6.40 6.98
N ASP A 107 15.20 6.89 5.74
CA ASP A 107 14.28 6.61 4.65
C ASP A 107 14.59 5.25 4.04
N THR A 108 13.70 4.29 4.29
CA THR A 108 13.78 2.92 3.77
C THR A 108 13.63 2.82 2.25
N GLY A 109 13.16 3.88 1.56
CA GLY A 109 12.91 3.84 0.11
C GLY A 109 11.70 3.00 -0.31
N LEU A 110 10.93 2.43 0.62
CA LEU A 110 9.82 1.52 0.31
C LEU A 110 8.81 2.12 -0.70
N ASN A 111 8.25 3.30 -0.37
CA ASN A 111 7.28 3.95 -1.26
C ASN A 111 7.89 4.33 -2.62
N ARG A 112 9.21 4.61 -2.67
CA ARG A 112 9.93 4.89 -3.90
C ARG A 112 10.00 3.64 -4.78
N HIS A 113 10.50 2.53 -4.25
CA HIS A 113 10.57 1.26 -4.96
C HIS A 113 9.19 0.74 -5.42
N PHE A 114 8.18 0.89 -4.57
CA PHE A 114 6.80 0.52 -4.93
C PHE A 114 6.28 1.40 -6.07
N THR A 115 6.44 2.73 -5.97
CA THR A 115 6.02 3.67 -7.02
C THR A 115 6.73 3.36 -8.35
N ASP A 116 8.06 3.19 -8.34
CA ASP A 116 8.85 2.87 -9.54
C ASP A 116 8.36 1.57 -10.22
N SER A 117 7.94 0.58 -9.42
CA SER A 117 7.40 -0.69 -9.92
C SER A 117 6.02 -0.51 -10.56
N ILE A 118 5.14 0.27 -9.92
CA ILE A 118 3.83 0.65 -10.48
C ILE A 118 3.99 1.43 -11.79
N GLU A 119 4.92 2.38 -11.84
CA GLU A 119 5.22 3.11 -13.07
C GLU A 119 5.78 2.20 -14.17
N THR A 120 6.63 1.23 -13.81
CA THR A 120 7.17 0.24 -14.74
C THR A 120 6.05 -0.61 -15.35
N VAL A 121 5.08 -1.04 -14.53
CA VAL A 121 3.88 -1.74 -15.01
C VAL A 121 3.13 -0.88 -16.03
N LEU A 122 2.87 0.40 -15.72
CA LEU A 122 2.18 1.30 -16.66
C LEU A 122 2.97 1.46 -17.98
N ARG A 123 4.28 1.66 -17.92
CA ARG A 123 5.13 1.77 -19.12
C ARG A 123 5.09 0.49 -19.96
N ASN A 124 5.11 -0.67 -19.32
CA ASN A 124 5.02 -1.97 -20.01
C ASN A 124 3.69 -2.18 -20.73
N HIS A 125 2.61 -1.55 -20.25
CA HIS A 125 1.30 -1.53 -20.90
C HIS A 125 1.11 -0.35 -21.87
N GLY A 126 2.19 0.36 -22.23
CA GLY A 126 2.20 1.36 -23.30
C GLY A 126 1.78 2.76 -22.89
N PHE A 127 1.63 3.04 -21.60
CA PHE A 127 1.35 4.40 -21.11
C PHE A 127 2.63 5.24 -21.07
N THR A 128 2.51 6.52 -21.44
CA THR A 128 3.54 7.53 -21.14
C THR A 128 3.35 8.01 -19.70
N VAL A 129 4.33 7.74 -18.85
CA VAL A 129 4.26 8.03 -17.41
C VAL A 129 5.05 9.28 -17.05
N LYS A 130 4.44 10.19 -16.29
CA LYS A 130 5.09 11.32 -15.62
C LYS A 130 4.89 11.20 -14.12
N GLU A 131 5.90 11.51 -13.33
CA GLU A 131 5.75 11.61 -11.87
C GLU A 131 5.62 13.07 -11.44
N VAL A 132 4.80 13.33 -10.43
CA VAL A 132 4.72 14.62 -9.74
C VAL A 132 4.66 14.45 -8.23
N ASP A 133 5.16 15.45 -7.51
CA ASP A 133 4.95 15.54 -6.06
C ASP A 133 3.48 15.88 -5.75
N ALA A 134 2.96 15.39 -4.63
CA ALA A 134 1.57 15.62 -4.22
C ALA A 134 1.23 17.11 -3.96
N SER A 135 2.22 17.98 -3.79
CA SER A 135 2.04 19.43 -3.68
C SER A 135 2.01 20.15 -5.04
N SER A 136 2.16 19.42 -6.15
CA SER A 136 2.22 20.02 -7.48
C SER A 136 0.92 20.75 -7.85
N PRO A 137 1.03 21.95 -8.45
CA PRO A 137 -0.15 22.75 -8.78
C PRO A 137 -1.03 22.06 -9.81
N GLY A 138 -2.34 22.27 -9.68
CA GLY A 138 -3.35 21.77 -10.61
C GLY A 138 -3.80 20.33 -10.36
N LEU A 139 -3.17 19.59 -9.45
CA LEU A 139 -3.65 18.27 -9.04
C LEU A 139 -5.09 18.33 -8.49
N PRO A 140 -5.92 17.30 -8.72
CA PRO A 140 -7.25 17.24 -8.13
C PRO A 140 -7.19 17.23 -6.60
N THR A 141 -8.24 17.76 -6.00
CA THR A 141 -8.48 17.59 -4.57
C THR A 141 -9.02 16.20 -4.32
N ILE A 142 -8.30 15.42 -3.52
CA ILE A 142 -8.68 14.06 -3.13
C ILE A 142 -9.35 14.07 -1.77
N LYS A 143 -10.50 13.40 -1.67
CA LYS A 143 -11.22 13.19 -0.40
C LYS A 143 -11.80 11.78 -0.32
N PRO A 144 -11.66 11.09 0.81
CA PRO A 144 -12.42 9.87 1.07
C PRO A 144 -13.89 10.20 1.35
N ASP A 145 -14.79 9.32 0.96
CA ASP A 145 -16.19 9.34 1.41
C ASP A 145 -16.36 8.63 2.78
N GLY A 146 -17.62 8.46 3.21
CA GLY A 146 -17.97 7.77 4.46
C GLY A 146 -17.59 6.28 4.50
N HIS A 147 -17.26 5.68 3.35
CA HIS A 147 -16.80 4.31 3.20
C HIS A 147 -15.30 4.22 2.91
N LEU A 148 -14.56 5.33 3.07
CA LEU A 148 -13.13 5.47 2.81
C LEU A 148 -12.73 5.35 1.32
N VAL A 149 -13.70 5.36 0.41
CA VAL A 149 -13.43 5.33 -1.04
C VAL A 149 -12.95 6.71 -1.48
N LEU A 150 -11.83 6.75 -2.22
CA LEU A 150 -11.27 8.01 -2.71
C LEU A 150 -12.07 8.57 -3.88
N HIS A 151 -12.38 9.86 -3.79
CA HIS A 151 -12.98 10.67 -4.84
C HIS A 151 -12.08 11.85 -5.17
N ALA A 152 -12.02 12.20 -6.46
CA ALA A 152 -11.29 13.35 -6.97
C ALA A 152 -12.27 14.46 -7.39
N SER A 153 -11.87 15.71 -7.20
CA SER A 153 -12.68 16.88 -7.55
C SER A 153 -11.80 18.10 -7.85
N GLY A 154 -12.36 19.09 -8.55
CA GLY A 154 -11.68 20.33 -8.92
C GLY A 154 -11.80 20.62 -10.41
N SER A 155 -10.98 21.54 -10.90
CA SER A 155 -10.87 21.82 -12.33
C SER A 155 -10.14 20.67 -13.06
N PRO A 156 -10.45 20.40 -14.34
CA PRO A 156 -9.76 19.39 -15.14
C PRO A 156 -8.24 19.52 -15.12
N TYR A 157 -7.55 18.42 -14.84
CA TYR A 157 -6.09 18.38 -14.85
C TYR A 157 -5.56 18.40 -16.29
N GLN A 158 -4.57 19.24 -16.57
CA GLN A 158 -4.05 19.44 -17.94
C GLN A 158 -2.73 18.71 -18.20
N GLY A 159 -2.15 18.02 -17.21
CA GLY A 159 -0.81 17.43 -17.33
C GLY A 159 -0.76 16.07 -18.06
N SER A 160 -1.89 15.35 -18.08
CA SER A 160 -2.05 14.01 -18.64
C SER A 160 -3.53 13.64 -18.80
N ASP A 161 -3.83 12.53 -19.48
CA ASP A 161 -5.20 12.02 -19.67
C ASP A 161 -5.81 11.45 -18.38
N ALA A 162 -4.95 10.94 -17.49
CA ALA A 162 -5.34 10.43 -16.18
C ALA A 162 -4.29 10.74 -15.10
N VAL A 163 -4.72 10.73 -13.84
CA VAL A 163 -3.87 10.89 -12.65
C VAL A 163 -4.02 9.66 -11.76
N LEU A 164 -2.90 9.02 -11.41
CA LEU A 164 -2.84 7.87 -10.52
C LEU A 164 -2.42 8.31 -9.11
N PHE A 165 -3.25 7.98 -8.13
CA PHE A 165 -2.95 8.16 -6.72
C PHE A 165 -2.64 6.81 -6.07
N ILE A 166 -1.51 6.75 -5.38
CA ILE A 166 -1.11 5.60 -4.56
C ILE A 166 -1.33 5.99 -3.10
N ARG A 167 -2.25 5.32 -2.42
CA ARG A 167 -2.55 5.53 -0.99
C ARG A 167 -2.42 4.18 -0.29
N VAL A 168 -1.24 3.82 0.17
CA VAL A 168 -0.99 2.54 0.86
C VAL A 168 -0.31 2.77 2.20
N GLY A 169 -0.79 2.08 3.22
CA GLY A 169 -0.26 2.12 4.58
C GLY A 169 0.28 0.74 4.94
N THR A 170 1.46 0.71 5.56
CA THR A 170 2.10 -0.53 5.99
C THR A 170 2.30 -0.50 7.50
N GLY A 171 2.16 -1.66 8.14
CA GLY A 171 2.30 -1.70 9.58
C GLY A 171 2.02 -3.04 10.22
N TYR A 172 2.09 -3.01 11.55
CA TYR A 172 1.85 -4.15 12.41
C TYR A 172 0.60 -3.94 13.24
N VAL A 173 -0.27 -4.94 13.26
CA VAL A 173 -1.50 -4.93 14.07
C VAL A 173 -1.65 -6.24 14.80
N THR A 174 -2.17 -6.19 16.02
CA THR A 174 -2.58 -7.37 16.78
C THR A 174 -4.09 -7.32 17.06
N PRO A 175 -4.84 -8.42 16.86
CA PRO A 175 -6.27 -8.48 17.15
C PRO A 175 -6.58 -8.56 18.65
N GLY A 176 -5.57 -8.66 19.53
CA GLY A 176 -5.77 -8.66 20.98
C GLY A 176 -4.52 -9.01 21.78
N ARG A 177 -4.58 -8.86 23.11
CA ARG A 177 -3.41 -8.91 24.00
C ARG A 177 -2.61 -10.21 23.95
N TYR A 178 -3.26 -11.31 23.58
CA TYR A 178 -2.64 -12.64 23.52
C TYR A 178 -2.35 -13.11 22.09
N HIS A 179 -2.42 -12.20 21.12
CA HIS A 179 -2.14 -12.47 19.72
C HIS A 179 -0.86 -11.77 19.28
N ALA A 180 -0.14 -12.41 18.36
CA ALA A 180 1.02 -11.80 17.73
C ALA A 180 0.63 -10.55 16.92
N TYR A 181 1.56 -9.60 16.87
CA TYR A 181 1.59 -8.55 15.88
C TYR A 181 1.85 -9.18 14.51
N THR A 182 0.96 -8.88 13.58
CA THR A 182 0.97 -9.43 12.22
C THR A 182 1.10 -8.30 11.20
N ARG A 183 1.77 -8.59 10.08
CA ARG A 183 1.97 -7.62 9.01
C ARG A 183 0.64 -7.30 8.33
N ARG A 184 0.43 -6.02 8.03
CA ARG A 184 -0.73 -5.55 7.27
C ARG A 184 -0.31 -4.47 6.27
N VAL A 185 -0.90 -4.55 5.08
CA VAL A 185 -0.87 -3.51 4.06
C VAL A 185 -2.31 -3.20 3.67
N ILE A 186 -2.70 -1.94 3.76
CA ILE A 186 -4.07 -1.51 3.45
C ILE A 186 -4.05 -0.19 2.69
N GLY A 187 -5.01 -0.01 1.78
CA GLY A 187 -5.21 1.25 1.08
C GLY A 187 -5.79 1.06 -0.31
N ASP A 188 -5.52 2.01 -1.19
CA ASP A 188 -6.07 2.05 -2.54
C ASP A 188 -5.02 2.57 -3.54
N ILE A 189 -5.03 1.99 -4.73
CA ILE A 189 -4.35 2.53 -5.91
C ILE A 189 -5.46 2.91 -6.88
N VAL A 190 -5.63 4.20 -7.16
CA VAL A 190 -6.77 4.71 -7.92
C VAL A 190 -6.32 5.62 -9.05
N MET A 191 -6.80 5.32 -10.26
CA MET A 191 -6.61 6.16 -11.45
C MET A 191 -7.89 6.93 -11.72
N PHE A 192 -7.79 8.25 -11.77
CA PHE A 192 -8.88 9.14 -12.14
C PHE A 192 -8.65 9.73 -13.53
N LYS A 193 -9.70 9.81 -14.34
CA LYS A 193 -9.65 10.53 -15.61
C LYS A 193 -9.47 12.02 -15.36
N SER A 194 -8.60 12.70 -16.09
CA SER A 194 -8.23 14.08 -15.78
C SER A 194 -9.32 15.12 -16.07
N ASP A 195 -10.27 14.82 -16.96
CA ASP A 195 -11.33 15.75 -17.38
C ASP A 195 -12.60 15.64 -16.53
N THR A 196 -12.99 14.42 -16.13
CA THR A 196 -14.21 14.16 -15.35
C THR A 196 -13.94 13.78 -13.89
N TYR A 197 -12.72 13.31 -13.59
CA TYR A 197 -12.37 12.69 -12.31
C TYR A 197 -13.17 11.43 -11.97
N ASP A 198 -13.74 10.76 -12.98
CA ASP A 198 -14.25 9.40 -12.81
C ASP A 198 -13.09 8.44 -12.50
N ALA A 199 -13.29 7.55 -11.53
CA ALA A 199 -12.34 6.48 -11.25
C ALA A 199 -12.43 5.43 -12.37
N ILE A 200 -11.35 5.29 -13.14
CA ILE A 200 -11.28 4.38 -14.29
C ILE A 200 -10.56 3.07 -13.98
N LEU A 201 -9.75 3.07 -12.92
CA LEU A 201 -9.11 1.90 -12.36
C LEU A 201 -9.00 2.08 -10.84
N ARG A 202 -9.35 1.05 -10.09
CA ARG A 202 -9.15 0.98 -8.65
C ARG A 202 -8.68 -0.41 -8.25
N GLN A 203 -7.63 -0.45 -7.45
CA GLN A 203 -7.22 -1.61 -6.67
C GLN A 203 -7.39 -1.29 -5.19
N HIS A 204 -8.28 -2.01 -4.52
CA HIS A 204 -8.36 -2.00 -3.07
C HIS A 204 -7.28 -2.94 -2.52
N VAL A 205 -6.32 -2.40 -1.81
CA VAL A 205 -5.28 -3.17 -1.14
C VAL A 205 -5.79 -3.55 0.25
N SER A 206 -6.00 -4.83 0.49
CA SER A 206 -6.20 -5.39 1.83
C SER A 206 -5.40 -6.68 1.92
N TRP A 207 -4.19 -6.56 2.43
CA TRP A 207 -3.27 -7.67 2.58
C TRP A 207 -2.88 -7.82 4.05
N LYS A 208 -2.90 -9.07 4.52
CA LYS A 208 -2.50 -9.45 5.86
C LYS A 208 -1.77 -10.78 5.76
N GLN A 209 -0.69 -10.92 6.50
CA GLN A 209 -0.03 -12.20 6.71
C GLN A 209 0.12 -12.46 8.20
N SER A 210 -0.28 -13.66 8.62
CA SER A 210 -0.03 -14.20 9.96
C SER A 210 0.76 -15.50 9.85
N ASP A 211 1.24 -15.97 10.99
CA ASP A 211 1.91 -17.27 11.15
C ASP A 211 3.14 -17.41 10.25
N ASP A 212 3.90 -16.31 10.15
CA ASP A 212 5.09 -16.17 9.33
C ASP A 212 6.31 -15.77 10.18
N PRO A 213 7.54 -15.80 9.63
CA PRO A 213 8.75 -15.38 10.35
C PRO A 213 8.75 -13.91 10.80
N TYR A 214 7.81 -13.10 10.31
CA TYR A 214 7.67 -11.68 10.62
C TYR A 214 6.61 -11.42 11.68
N SER A 215 6.18 -12.43 12.44
CA SER A 215 5.18 -12.30 13.49
C SER A 215 5.84 -12.10 14.86
N TYR A 216 5.44 -11.06 15.60
CA TYR A 216 6.08 -10.66 16.86
C TYR A 216 5.12 -10.75 18.04
N SER A 217 5.58 -11.23 19.20
CA SER A 217 4.74 -11.34 20.39
C SER A 217 4.48 -10.00 21.10
N SER A 218 5.32 -9.00 20.85
CA SER A 218 5.22 -7.66 21.45
C SER A 218 5.85 -6.60 20.55
N VAL A 219 5.62 -5.32 20.86
CA VAL A 219 6.28 -4.21 20.17
C VAL A 219 7.78 -4.25 20.39
N GLU A 220 8.24 -4.53 21.61
CA GLU A 220 9.68 -4.59 21.92
C GLU A 220 10.41 -5.67 21.12
N ALA A 221 9.76 -6.83 20.89
CA ALA A 221 10.32 -7.88 20.04
C ALA A 221 10.48 -7.40 18.59
N LEU A 222 9.46 -6.72 18.06
CA LEU A 222 9.51 -6.08 16.74
C LEU A 222 10.62 -5.03 16.67
N GLU A 223 10.72 -4.14 17.67
CA GLU A 223 11.75 -3.09 17.72
C GLU A 223 13.18 -3.65 17.80
N SER A 224 13.36 -4.80 18.45
CA SER A 224 14.64 -5.48 18.56
C SER A 224 15.10 -6.11 17.24
N ASP A 225 14.15 -6.42 16.35
CA ASP A 225 14.35 -7.07 15.06
C ASP A 225 13.91 -6.15 13.89
N LEU A 226 14.08 -4.84 14.10
CA LEU A 226 13.45 -3.81 13.28
C LEU A 226 13.73 -3.95 11.78
N GLN A 227 14.98 -4.23 11.39
CA GLN A 227 15.31 -4.36 9.96
C GLN A 227 14.52 -5.51 9.32
N HIS A 228 14.47 -6.67 9.98
CA HIS A 228 13.74 -7.83 9.48
C HIS A 228 12.23 -7.54 9.44
N ALA A 229 11.69 -6.86 10.46
CA ALA A 229 10.29 -6.45 10.48
C ALA A 229 9.95 -5.53 9.27
N ILE A 230 10.83 -4.59 8.94
CA ILE A 230 10.67 -3.71 7.77
C ILE A 230 10.81 -4.47 6.46
N ASP A 231 11.74 -5.41 6.34
CA ASP A 231 11.87 -6.27 5.16
C ASP A 231 10.58 -7.07 4.90
N GLY A 232 9.94 -7.53 5.98
CA GLY A 232 8.61 -8.14 5.92
C GLY A 232 7.55 -7.18 5.39
N LEU A 233 7.46 -5.95 5.90
CA LEU A 233 6.49 -4.98 5.37
C LEU A 233 6.75 -4.63 3.89
N ASN A 234 8.02 -4.56 3.50
CA ASN A 234 8.42 -4.35 2.12
C ASN A 234 7.91 -5.48 1.22
N GLU A 235 8.13 -6.73 1.63
CA GLU A 235 7.66 -7.91 0.89
C GLU A 235 6.13 -7.90 0.71
N GLY A 236 5.39 -7.55 1.77
CA GLY A 236 3.93 -7.47 1.73
C GLY A 236 3.40 -6.39 0.79
N LEU A 237 4.06 -5.22 0.75
CA LEU A 237 3.68 -4.14 -0.15
C LEU A 237 4.05 -4.47 -1.61
N MET A 238 5.25 -5.00 -1.83
CA MET A 238 5.71 -5.38 -3.17
C MET A 238 4.87 -6.51 -3.78
N ALA A 239 4.28 -7.37 -2.95
CA ALA A 239 3.32 -8.38 -3.40
C ALA A 239 2.05 -7.79 -4.07
N GLN A 240 1.81 -6.48 -3.96
CA GLN A 240 0.67 -5.81 -4.59
C GLN A 240 0.93 -5.36 -6.04
N VAL A 241 2.18 -5.41 -6.51
CA VAL A 241 2.57 -5.03 -7.88
C VAL A 241 1.99 -6.00 -8.91
N ASP A 242 2.08 -7.31 -8.66
CA ASP A 242 1.55 -8.32 -9.58
C ASP A 242 0.02 -8.25 -9.73
N PRO A 243 -0.78 -8.13 -8.63
CA PRO A 243 -2.20 -7.83 -8.74
C PRO A 243 -2.49 -6.57 -9.54
N PHE A 244 -1.74 -5.49 -9.34
CA PHE A 244 -1.89 -4.26 -10.12
C PHE A 244 -1.65 -4.48 -11.62
N ASN A 245 -0.58 -5.20 -11.96
CA ASN A 245 -0.24 -5.54 -13.34
C ASN A 245 -1.36 -6.30 -14.06
N LYS A 246 -2.00 -7.24 -13.38
CA LYS A 246 -3.09 -8.05 -13.93
C LYS A 246 -4.35 -7.24 -14.26
N LEU A 247 -4.50 -6.03 -13.72
CA LEU A 247 -5.64 -5.15 -14.05
C LEU A 247 -5.64 -4.69 -15.52
N PHE A 248 -4.50 -4.78 -16.19
CA PHE A 248 -4.33 -4.36 -17.57
C PHE A 248 -4.40 -5.52 -18.58
N ASP A 249 -4.43 -6.77 -18.12
CA ASP A 249 -4.50 -7.96 -19.00
C ASP A 249 -5.74 -7.95 -19.92
N THR A 250 -6.81 -7.27 -19.50
CA THR A 250 -8.05 -7.13 -20.27
C THR A 250 -7.97 -6.11 -21.40
N LEU A 251 -6.99 -5.20 -21.40
CA LEU A 251 -6.76 -4.25 -22.49
C LEU A 251 -6.05 -4.88 -23.69
N GLN A 252 -5.46 -6.06 -23.51
CA GLN A 252 -4.71 -6.77 -24.55
C GLN A 252 -5.58 -7.74 -25.39
N ARG A 253 -6.89 -7.83 -25.11
CA ARG A 253 -7.86 -8.64 -25.86
C ARG A 253 -8.71 -7.78 -26.77
#